data_AF-A0AAD6PPM5-F1
#
_entry.id   AF-A0AAD6PPM5-F1
#
_cell.length_a   1.000
_cell.length_b   1.000
_cell.length_c   1.000
_cell.angle_alpha   90.00
_cell.angle_beta   90.00
_cell.angle_gamma   90.00
#
_symmetry.space_group_name_H-M   'P 1'
#
loop_
_entity.id
_entity.type
_entity.pdbx_description
1 polymer ?
#
loop_
_entity_poly.entity_id
_entity_poly.type
_entity_poly.pdbx_seq_one_letter_code
_entity_poly.pdbx_strand_id
1 'polypeptide(L)' 'MIVDECDSTMPPCPNNIVDASKAVWTALEVPLSQWGEMEIHWSDA' A
#
# COMPACT_ATOMS: atom_id res chain seq x y z
N MET A 1 3.17 -4.17 -10.25
CA MET A 1 2.29 -5.29 -10.65
C MET A 1 1.31 -5.53 -9.52
N ILE A 2 0.01 -5.54 -9.82
CA ILE A 2 -1.04 -5.88 -8.86
C ILE A 2 -1.12 -7.41 -8.81
N VAL A 3 -1.13 -7.98 -7.61
CA VAL A 3 -1.03 -9.45 -7.42
C VAL A 3 -2.08 -10.02 -6.46
N ASP A 4 -2.80 -9.17 -5.73
CA ASP A 4 -3.80 -9.57 -4.75
C ASP A 4 -4.85 -8.46 -4.55
N GLU A 5 -5.95 -8.79 -3.89
CA GLU A 5 -7.04 -7.88 -3.52
C GLU A 5 -7.05 -7.66 -2.00
N CYS A 6 -7.18 -6.39 -1.58
CA CYS A 6 -7.45 -6.06 -0.19
C CYS A 6 -8.97 -6.04 0.04
N ASP A 7 -9.51 -7.14 0.56
CA ASP A 7 -10.96 -7.32 0.71
C ASP A 7 -11.57 -6.31 1.71
N SER A 8 -12.51 -5.50 1.22
CA SER A 8 -13.23 -4.49 2.01
C SER A 8 -14.48 -5.04 2.73
N THR A 9 -14.66 -6.36 2.83
CA THR A 9 -15.87 -6.97 3.42
C THR A 9 -15.67 -7.56 4.82
N MET A 10 -14.57 -8.27 5.18
CA MET A 10 -14.35 -8.83 6.55
C MET A 10 -12.90 -9.22 6.93
N PRO A 11 -12.33 -8.70 8.05
CA PRO A 11 -12.51 -7.32 8.51
C PRO A 11 -12.18 -6.37 7.35
N PRO A 12 -12.90 -5.24 7.20
CA PRO A 12 -12.82 -4.47 5.98
C PRO A 12 -11.48 -3.76 5.85
N CYS A 13 -10.74 -4.05 4.78
CA CYS A 13 -9.71 -3.14 4.28
C CYS A 13 -10.36 -1.82 3.84
N PRO A 14 -9.79 -0.64 4.17
CA PRO A 14 -10.30 0.62 3.66
C PRO A 14 -10.29 0.64 2.13
N ASN A 15 -11.30 1.29 1.54
CA ASN A 15 -11.57 1.23 0.09
C ASN A 15 -10.60 2.05 -0.78
N ASN A 16 -9.60 2.67 -0.18
CA ASN A 16 -8.61 3.53 -0.81
C ASN A 16 -7.17 3.08 -0.51
N ILE A 17 -6.98 1.81 -0.14
CA ILE A 17 -5.67 1.25 0.19
C ILE A 17 -5.00 0.64 -1.05
N VAL A 18 -3.72 0.98 -1.20
CA VAL A 18 -2.76 0.21 -1.98
C VAL A 18 -1.85 -0.49 -0.98
N ASP A 19 -2.11 -1.77 -0.71
CA ASP A 19 -1.27 -2.52 0.23
C ASP A 19 0.04 -2.91 -0.46
N ALA A 20 1.15 -2.48 0.12
CA ALA A 20 2.44 -2.46 -0.55
C ALA A 20 3.46 -3.31 0.21
N SER A 21 4.16 -4.17 -0.52
CA SER A 21 5.24 -4.98 0.06
C SER A 21 6.39 -4.12 0.59
N LYS A 22 7.20 -4.68 1.51
CA LYS A 22 8.40 -4.01 2.04
C LYS A 22 9.34 -3.46 0.96
N ALA A 23 9.40 -4.14 -0.19
CA ALA A 23 10.23 -3.72 -1.32
C ALA A 23 9.74 -2.39 -1.94
N VAL A 24 8.43 -2.17 -2.00
CA VAL A 24 7.85 -0.91 -2.49
C VAL A 24 8.20 0.23 -1.54
N TRP A 25 8.05 0.03 -0.23
CA TRP A 25 8.42 1.03 0.78
C TRP A 25 9.90 1.42 0.70
N THR A 26 10.79 0.45 0.49
CA THR A 26 12.22 0.72 0.29
C THR A 26 12.50 1.45 -1.03
N ALA A 27 11.80 1.10 -2.12
CA ALA A 27 11.96 1.76 -3.42
C ALA A 27 11.45 3.22 -3.42
N LEU A 28 10.47 3.55 -2.56
CA LEU A 28 10.01 4.91 -2.31
C LEU A 28 10.90 5.68 -1.31
N GLU A 29 11.98 5.05 -0.81
CA GLU A 29 12.94 5.62 0.14
C GLU A 29 12.31 6.12 1.46
N VAL A 30 11.19 5.53 1.88
CA VAL A 30 10.53 5.89 3.15
C VAL A 30 11.29 5.28 4.34
N PRO A 31 11.72 6.08 5.34
CA PRO A 31 12.39 5.57 6.53
C PRO A 31 11.54 4.55 7.29
N LEU A 32 12.15 3.46 7.77
CA LEU A 32 11.46 2.41 8.54
C LEU A 32 10.64 2.93 9.72
N SER A 33 11.07 4.00 10.37
CA SER A 33 10.36 4.63 11.49
C SER A 33 9.04 5.31 11.09
N GLN A 34 8.80 5.49 9.80
CA GLN A 34 7.60 6.08 9.22
C GLN A 34 6.71 5.06 8.49
N TRP A 35 7.06 3.77 8.55
CA TRP A 35 6.24 2.72 7.96
C TRP A 35 4.95 2.52 8.76
N GLY A 36 3.86 2.27 8.04
CA GLY A 36 2.52 2.15 8.58
C GLY A 36 1.52 2.52 7.51
N GLU A 37 1.25 3.82 7.37
CA GLU A 37 0.36 4.38 6.35
C GLU A 37 0.94 5.71 5.85
N MET A 38 0.78 6.00 4.55
CA MET A 38 1.23 7.24 3.92
C MET A 38 0.27 7.59 2.79
N GLU A 39 -0.04 8.88 2.63
CA GLU A 39 -0.80 9.34 1.45
C GLU A 39 0.04 9.20 0.19
N ILE A 40 -0.54 8.58 -0.84
CA ILE A 40 0.09 8.41 -2.14
C ILE A 40 -0.90 8.72 -3.27
N HIS A 41 -0.33 8.99 -4.44
CA HIS A 41 -1.05 8.98 -5.70
C HIS A 41 -0.51 7.84 -6.56
N TRP A 42 -1.40 7.14 -7.26
CA TRP A 42 -1.02 6.09 -8.18
C TRP A 42 -1.83 6.21 -9.46
N SER A 43 -1.27 5.68 -10.55
CA SER A 43 -1.95 5.48 -11.82
C SER A 43 -1.50 4.14 -12.38
N ASP A 44 -2.26 3.60 -13.32
CA ASP A 44 -1.71 2.57 -14.19
C ASP A 44 -0.45 3.10 -14.90
N ALA A 45 0.48 2.19 -15.17
CA ALA A 45 1.74 2.47 -15.84
C ALA A 45 1.66 2.22 -17.34
#